data_AF-A0A924QUV9-F1
#
_entry.id   AF-A0A924QUV9-F1
#
_cell.length_a   1.000
_cell.length_b   1.000
_cell.length_c   1.000
_cell.angle_alpha   90.00
_cell.angle_beta   90.00
_cell.angle_gamma   90.00
#
_symmetry.space_group_name_H-M   'P 1'
#
loop_
_entity.id
_entity.type
_entity.pdbx_description
1 polymer ?
#
loop_
_entity_poly.entity_id
_entity_poly.type
_entity_poly.pdbx_seq_one_letter_code
_entity_poly.pdbx_strand_id
1 'polypeptide(L)'
;MEFRPNRFQVLPIVVKNLLIINALVFLAQKTLGTQLPFSIDDTFALHTWQSQLFKPWQLITHMFMHGDFWHLAFNMLPLWMLGCTLETLWGPKRFLIFY
;
A
#
# COMPACT_ATOMS: atom_id res chain seq x y z
N MET A 1 -29.00 4.27 18.12
CA MET A 1 -27.77 3.45 18.05
C MET A 1 -26.66 4.27 18.67
N GLU A 2 -26.19 3.88 19.84
CA GLU A 2 -25.19 4.64 20.58
C GLU A 2 -23.80 4.28 20.03
N PHE A 3 -23.13 5.27 19.43
CA PHE A 3 -21.76 5.12 18.96
C PHE A 3 -20.85 5.04 20.20
N ARG A 4 -20.40 3.83 20.53
CA ARG A 4 -19.40 3.60 21.58
C ARG A 4 -18.03 3.49 20.90
N PRO A 5 -17.21 4.55 20.86
CA PRO A 5 -15.86 4.43 20.35
C PRO A 5 -15.06 3.55 21.31
N ASN A 6 -14.70 2.35 20.84
CA ASN A 6 -13.87 1.45 21.61
C ASN A 6 -12.45 2.05 21.69
N ARG A 7 -11.89 2.08 22.90
CA ARG A 7 -10.80 2.98 23.35
C ARG A 7 -9.43 2.78 22.67
N PHE A 8 -9.34 1.99 21.60
CA PHE A 8 -8.10 1.66 20.87
C PHE A 8 -8.22 1.55 19.34
N GLN A 9 -9.37 1.87 18.73
CA GLN A 9 -9.52 1.89 17.27
C GLN A 9 -9.37 3.32 16.71
N VAL A 10 -8.18 3.90 16.81
CA VAL A 10 -7.89 5.19 16.14
C VAL A 10 -7.80 5.01 14.62
N LEU A 11 -7.55 3.77 14.16
CA LEU A 11 -7.46 3.39 12.75
C LEU A 11 -8.21 2.07 12.47
N PRO A 12 -9.00 1.99 11.39
CA PRO A 12 -9.53 0.75 10.85
C PRO A 12 -8.43 -0.26 10.52
N ILE A 13 -8.76 -1.56 10.58
CA ILE A 13 -7.76 -2.63 10.61
C ILE A 13 -7.04 -2.79 9.27
N VAL A 14 -7.76 -2.71 8.15
CA VAL A 14 -7.18 -2.90 6.82
C VAL A 14 -6.33 -1.70 6.46
N VAL A 15 -6.83 -0.48 6.65
CA VAL A 15 -6.06 0.75 6.41
C VAL A 15 -4.77 0.75 7.23
N LYS A 16 -4.83 0.41 8.52
CA LYS A 16 -3.63 0.31 9.36
C LYS A 16 -2.62 -0.69 8.79
N ASN A 17 -3.08 -1.87 8.37
CA ASN A 17 -2.20 -2.89 7.80
C ASN A 17 -1.58 -2.42 6.48
N LEU A 18 -2.36 -1.76 5.62
CA LEU A 18 -1.86 -1.21 4.35
C LEU A 18 -0.82 -0.11 4.58
N LEU A 19 -1.03 0.79 5.54
CA LEU A 19 -0.03 1.80 5.90
C LEU A 19 1.29 1.15 6.36
N ILE A 20 1.19 0.12 7.22
CA ILE A 20 2.36 -0.62 7.71
C ILE A 20 3.08 -1.33 6.55
N ILE A 21 2.36 -2.05 5.71
CA ILE A 21 2.93 -2.80 4.58
C ILE A 21 3.64 -1.83 3.63
N ASN A 22 3.01 -0.72 3.25
CA ASN A 22 3.62 0.28 2.37
C ASN A 22 4.91 0.87 2.95
N ALA A 23 4.91 1.18 4.26
CA ALA A 23 6.11 1.67 4.94
C ALA A 23 7.24 0.62 4.98
N LEU A 24 6.90 -0.65 5.25
CA LEU A 24 7.86 -1.75 5.27
C LEU A 24 8.44 -2.04 3.89
N VAL A 25 7.61 -2.05 2.85
CA VAL A 25 8.04 -2.24 1.46
C VAL A 25 8.96 -1.10 1.04
N PHE A 26 8.62 0.15 1.34
CA PHE A 26 9.49 1.29 1.05
C PHE A 26 10.83 1.21 1.80
N LEU A 27 10.81 0.80 3.07
CA LEU A 27 12.04 0.60 3.85
C LEU A 27 12.90 -0.52 3.23
N ALA A 28 12.29 -1.63 2.83
CA ALA A 28 12.97 -2.72 2.13
C ALA A 28 13.55 -2.24 0.79
N GLN A 29 12.82 -1.45 0.01
CA GLN A 29 13.32 -0.85 -1.23
C GLN A 29 14.58 -0.02 -0.98
N LYS A 30 14.58 0.85 0.03
CA LYS A 30 15.71 1.76 0.30
C LYS A 30 16.91 1.08 0.97
N THR A 31 16.71 -0.02 1.69
CA THR A 31 17.80 -0.71 2.41
C THR A 31 18.37 -1.90 1.63
N LEU A 32 17.51 -2.68 0.97
CA LEU A 32 17.87 -3.90 0.25
C LEU A 32 18.03 -3.68 -1.26
N GLY A 33 17.41 -2.63 -1.81
CA GLY A 33 17.41 -2.41 -3.27
C GLY A 33 18.79 -2.26 -3.90
N THR A 34 19.77 -1.73 -3.15
CA THR A 34 21.15 -1.60 -3.62
C THR A 34 22.01 -2.84 -3.36
N GLN A 35 21.52 -3.80 -2.57
CA GLN A 35 22.26 -5.00 -2.15
C GLN A 35 21.89 -6.23 -2.97
N LEU A 36 20.73 -6.21 -3.62
CA LEU A 36 20.24 -7.33 -4.43
C LEU A 36 20.90 -7.36 -5.81
N PRO A 37 21.10 -8.55 -6.40
CA PRO A 37 21.66 -8.70 -7.74
C PRO A 37 20.68 -8.30 -8.86
N PHE A 38 19.45 -7.90 -8.50
CA PHE A 38 18.41 -7.47 -9.42
C PHE A 38 17.75 -6.18 -8.93
N SER A 39 17.21 -5.39 -9.87
CA SER A 39 16.47 -4.18 -9.57
C SER A 39 15.08 -4.52 -9.01
N ILE A 40 14.78 -4.04 -7.80
CA ILE A 40 13.47 -4.21 -7.17
C ILE A 40 12.40 -3.52 -8.03
N ASP A 41 12.71 -2.35 -8.58
CA ASP A 41 11.76 -1.58 -9.39
C ASP A 41 11.42 -2.33 -10.69
N ASP A 42 12.41 -2.88 -11.40
CA ASP A 42 12.14 -3.65 -12.63
C ASP A 42 11.35 -4.94 -12.37
N THR A 43 11.44 -5.47 -11.16
CA THR A 43 10.79 -6.74 -10.78
C THR A 43 9.36 -6.53 -10.29
N PHE A 44 9.11 -5.45 -9.53
CA PHE A 44 7.87 -5.27 -8.77
C PHE A 44 7.06 -4.03 -9.17
N ALA A 45 7.67 -3.01 -9.79
CA ALA A 45 6.92 -1.86 -10.32
C ALA A 45 6.19 -2.24 -11.61
N LEU A 46 5.10 -1.53 -11.90
CA LEU A 46 4.28 -1.84 -13.08
C LEU A 46 4.97 -1.34 -14.36
N HIS A 47 5.28 -2.28 -15.25
CA HIS A 47 5.66 -1.96 -16.61
C HIS A 47 4.47 -2.08 -17.56
N THR A 48 4.57 -1.45 -18.72
CA THR A 48 3.59 -1.64 -19.80
C THR A 48 3.57 -3.10 -20.23
N TRP A 49 2.40 -3.64 -20.56
CA TRP A 49 2.23 -5.06 -20.92
C TRP A 49 3.03 -5.49 -22.15
N GLN A 50 3.44 -4.57 -23.02
CA GLN A 50 4.34 -4.86 -24.15
C GLN A 50 5.84 -4.83 -23.78
N SER A 51 6.19 -4.40 -22.57
CA SER A 51 7.57 -4.37 -22.11
C SER A 51 8.10 -5.78 -21.86
N GLN A 52 9.37 -6.00 -22.18
CA GLN A 52 10.06 -7.24 -21.82
C GLN A 52 10.24 -7.40 -20.29
N LEU A 53 10.15 -6.29 -19.55
CA LEU A 53 10.19 -6.26 -18.09
C LEU A 53 8.83 -6.51 -17.44
N PHE A 54 7.75 -6.62 -18.23
CA PHE A 54 6.43 -6.88 -17.68
C PHE A 54 6.37 -8.27 -17.04
N LYS A 55 5.79 -8.32 -15.84
CA LYS A 55 5.52 -9.56 -15.12
C LYS A 55 4.09 -9.54 -14.55
N PRO A 56 3.33 -10.64 -14.62
CA PRO A 56 1.93 -10.63 -14.19
C PRO A 56 1.69 -10.20 -12.73
N TRP A 57 2.62 -10.50 -11.82
CA TRP A 57 2.51 -10.11 -10.41
C TRP A 57 2.61 -8.60 -10.19
N GLN A 58 3.16 -7.85 -11.15
CA GLN A 58 3.24 -6.39 -11.08
C GLN A 58 1.87 -5.74 -10.94
N LEU A 59 0.80 -6.37 -11.43
CA LEU A 59 -0.59 -5.89 -11.26
C LEU A 59 -1.00 -5.72 -9.80
N ILE A 60 -0.37 -6.45 -8.88
CA ILE A 60 -0.63 -6.33 -7.43
C ILE A 60 0.55 -5.67 -6.74
N THR A 61 1.79 -6.06 -7.07
CA THR A 61 2.97 -5.59 -6.32
C THR A 61 3.22 -4.11 -6.52
N HIS A 62 2.87 -3.54 -7.67
CA HIS A 62 3.07 -2.11 -7.94
C HIS A 62 2.30 -1.21 -6.98
N MET A 63 1.18 -1.68 -6.42
CA MET A 63 0.37 -0.91 -5.47
C MET A 63 1.13 -0.59 -4.17
N PHE A 64 2.23 -1.30 -3.91
CA PHE A 64 3.07 -1.12 -2.73
C PHE A 64 4.42 -0.46 -3.03
N MET A 65 4.73 -0.23 -4.31
CA MET A 65 6.01 0.32 -4.74
C MET A 65 6.01 1.84 -4.73
N HIS A 66 7.02 2.45 -4.11
CA HIS A 66 7.13 3.91 -4.00
C HIS A 66 8.53 4.39 -4.39
N GLY A 67 8.62 5.37 -5.30
CA GLY A 67 9.91 5.86 -5.81
C GLY A 67 10.69 6.71 -4.81
N ASP A 68 9.99 7.53 -4.04
CA ASP A 68 10.58 8.45 -3.07
C ASP A 68 9.69 8.66 -1.85
N PHE A 69 10.24 9.34 -0.84
CA PHE A 69 9.57 9.57 0.43
C PHE A 69 8.29 10.41 0.28
N TRP A 70 8.30 11.43 -0.59
CA TRP A 70 7.14 12.29 -0.80
C TRP A 70 6.04 11.54 -1.53
N HIS A 71 6.40 10.72 -2.53
CA HIS A 71 5.44 9.82 -3.18
C HIS A 71 4.73 8.92 -2.17
N LEU A 72 5.46 8.31 -1.24
CA LEU A 72 4.88 7.53 -0.14
C LEU A 72 3.98 8.40 0.73
N ALA A 73 4.47 9.52 1.26
CA ALA A 73 3.72 10.38 2.16
C ALA A 73 2.38 10.85 1.55
N PHE A 74 2.38 11.27 0.28
CA PHE A 74 1.18 11.74 -0.41
C PHE A 74 0.23 10.62 -0.82
N ASN A 75 0.67 9.37 -0.95
CA ASN A 75 -0.24 8.22 -1.13
C ASN A 75 -0.84 7.75 0.20
N MET A 76 -0.05 7.81 1.27
CA MET A 76 -0.52 7.41 2.60
C MET A 76 -1.56 8.38 3.17
N LEU A 77 -1.51 9.68 2.79
CA LEU A 77 -2.50 10.68 3.23
C LEU A 77 -3.95 10.36 2.80
N PRO A 78 -4.29 10.17 1.50
CA PRO A 78 -5.63 9.78 1.09
C PRO A 78 -5.99 8.36 1.53
N LEU A 79 -5.04 7.42 1.54
CA LEU A 79 -5.26 6.07 2.09
C LEU A 79 -5.70 6.15 3.56
N TRP A 80 -5.08 7.02 4.35
CA TRP A 80 -5.49 7.27 5.72
C TRP A 80 -6.84 7.98 5.79
N MET A 81 -6.97 9.18 5.22
CA MET A 81 -8.17 10.00 5.38
C MET A 81 -9.42 9.38 4.74
N LEU A 82 -9.33 9.00 3.47
CA LEU A 82 -10.46 8.43 2.72
C LEU A 82 -10.62 6.95 3.03
N GLY A 83 -9.52 6.20 3.10
CA GLY A 83 -9.58 4.77 3.39
C GLY A 83 -10.18 4.48 4.77
N CYS A 84 -9.86 5.28 5.80
CA CYS A 84 -10.50 5.09 7.11
C CYS A 84 -12.01 5.26 7.05
N THR A 85 -12.47 6.26 6.30
CA THR A 85 -13.91 6.54 6.12
C THR A 85 -14.58 5.41 5.33
N LEU A 86 -13.97 4.98 4.23
CA LEU A 86 -14.48 3.90 3.38
C LEU A 86 -14.52 2.54 4.10
N GLU A 87 -13.46 2.17 4.82
CA GLU A 87 -13.43 0.93 5.60
C GLU A 87 -14.50 0.93 6.70
N THR A 88 -14.70 2.08 7.36
CA THR A 88 -15.75 2.21 8.39
C THR A 88 -17.16 2.07 7.80
N LEU A 89 -17.41 2.63 6.62
CA LEU A 89 -18.71 2.58 5.95
C LEU A 89 -19.02 1.23 5.32
N TRP A 90 -18.03 0.60 4.67
CA TRP A 90 -18.24 -0.63 3.89
C TRP A 90 -17.86 -1.90 4.65
N GLY A 91 -17.09 -1.78 5.72
CA GLY A 91 -16.46 -2.88 6.42
C GLY A 91 -15.17 -3.37 5.76
N PRO A 92 -14.32 -4.08 6.52
CA PRO A 92 -12.95 -4.42 6.13
C PRO A 92 -12.87 -5.28 4.86
N LYS A 93 -13.75 -6.28 4.70
CA LYS A 93 -13.72 -7.18 3.54
C LYS A 93 -14.03 -6.47 2.23
N ARG A 94 -15.01 -5.56 2.23
CA ARG A 94 -15.41 -4.82 1.02
C ARG A 94 -14.39 -3.77 0.67
N PHE A 95 -13.83 -3.09 1.66
CA PHE A 95 -12.73 -2.16 1.45
C PHE A 95 -11.49 -2.86 0.88
N LEU A 96 -11.13 -4.05 1.37
CA LEU A 96 -9.99 -4.81 0.84
C LEU A 96 -10.19 -5.32 -0.60
N ILE A 97 -11.43 -5.58 -1.03
CA ILE A 97 -11.72 -5.95 -2.43
C ILE A 97 -11.69 -4.72 -3.34
N PHE A 98 -12.07 -3.56 -2.80
CA PHE A 98 -12.02 -2.29 -3.52
C PHE A 98 -10.59 -1.78 -3.68
N TYR A 99 -9.77 -1.97 -2.65
CA TYR A 99 -8.34 -1.64 -2.66
C TYR A 99 -7.61 -2.56 -3.63
#